data_AF-A0A0F9L7R6-F1
#
_entry.id   AF-A0A0F9L7R6-F1
#
_cell.length_a   1.000
_cell.length_b   1.000
_cell.length_c   1.000
_cell.angle_alpha   90.00
_cell.angle_beta   90.00
_cell.angle_gamma   90.00
#
_symmetry.space_group_name_H-M   'P 1'
#
loop_
_entity.id
_entity.type
_entity.pdbx_description
1 polymer ?
#
loop_
_entity_poly.entity_id
_entity_poly.type
_entity_poly.pdbx_seq_one_letter_code
_entity_poly.pdbx_strand_id
1 'polypeptide(L)' 'MKIVLTLSEVLHRTHDWEKFCEEKGWSEWAVNEGGGDIEVSLTEEEAIKYGVLRPFGNLDRG' A
#
# COMPACT_ATOMS: atom_id res chain seq x y z
N MET A 1 -7.09 11.56 7.39
CA MET A 1 -6.35 10.63 8.27
C MET A 1 -5.02 10.27 7.62
N LYS A 2 -3.97 9.93 8.40
CA LYS A 2 -2.73 9.34 7.86
C LYS A 2 -2.67 7.88 8.28
N ILE A 3 -2.41 6.99 7.34
CA ILE A 3 -2.24 5.56 7.56
C ILE A 3 -0.74 5.28 7.41
N VAL A 4 -0.13 4.71 8.45
CA VAL A 4 1.27 4.31 8.45
C VAL A 4 1.32 2.79 8.34
N LEU A 5 2.06 2.30 7.36
CA LEU A 5 2.24 0.88 7.06
C LEU A 5 3.67 0.64 6.62
N THR A 6 4.16 -0.59 6.71
CA THR A 6 5.44 -0.95 6.10
C THR A 6 5.30 -1.21 4.60
N LEU A 7 6.40 -1.13 3.83
CA LEU A 7 6.40 -1.48 2.40
C LEU A 7 5.91 -2.92 2.18
N SER A 8 6.28 -3.87 3.07
CA SER A 8 5.75 -5.24 3.01
C SER A 8 4.23 -5.29 3.19
N GLU A 9 3.66 -4.52 4.11
CA GLU A 9 2.21 -4.46 4.28
C GLU A 9 1.50 -3.87 3.07
N VAL A 10 2.10 -2.84 2.45
CA VAL A 10 1.55 -2.25 1.23
C VAL A 10 1.59 -3.26 0.09
N LEU A 11 2.71 -3.96 -0.13
CA LEU A 11 2.84 -4.99 -1.15
C LEU A 11 1.75 -6.06 -1.03
N HIS A 12 1.43 -6.48 0.20
CA HIS A 12 0.42 -7.52 0.43
C HIS A 12 -1.04 -7.02 0.33
N ARG A 13 -1.28 -5.71 0.35
CA ARG A 13 -2.64 -5.13 0.38
C ARG A 13 -3.01 -4.35 -0.87
N THR A 14 -2.02 -3.79 -1.57
CA THR A 14 -2.27 -3.04 -2.80
C THR A 14 -2.83 -3.95 -3.89
N HIS A 15 -3.67 -3.41 -4.76
CA HIS A 15 -4.11 -4.13 -5.96
C HIS A 15 -3.11 -4.03 -7.11
N ASP A 16 -2.19 -3.06 -7.06
CA ASP A 16 -1.18 -2.80 -8.09
C ASP A 16 0.10 -2.28 -7.43
N TRP A 17 1.06 -3.19 -7.25
CA TRP A 17 2.34 -2.89 -6.63
C TRP A 17 3.28 -2.12 -7.56
N GLU A 18 3.28 -2.46 -8.85
CA GLU A 18 4.14 -1.83 -9.85
C GLU A 18 3.79 -0.33 -9.97
N LYS A 19 2.50 -0.01 -10.10
CA LYS A 19 2.04 1.38 -10.14
C LYS A 19 2.28 2.12 -8.84
N PHE A 20 2.09 1.47 -7.69
CA PHE A 20 2.43 2.07 -6.40
C PHE A 20 3.91 2.46 -6.37
N CYS A 21 4.80 1.56 -6.81
CA CYS A 21 6.23 1.79 -6.86
C CYS A 21 6.60 2.93 -7.82
N GLU A 22 6.04 2.94 -9.03
CA GLU A 22 6.26 4.00 -10.01
C GLU A 22 5.87 5.38 -9.47
N GLU A 23 4.66 5.51 -8.91
CA GLU A 23 4.15 6.80 -8.43
C GLU A 23 4.81 7.29 -7.13
N LYS A 24 5.31 6.37 -6.29
CA LYS A 24 5.95 6.69 -5.01
C LYS A 24 7.48 6.72 -5.08
N GLY A 25 8.06 6.35 -6.22
CA GLY A 25 9.50 6.34 -6.43
C GLY A 25 10.22 5.17 -5.75
N TRP A 26 9.54 4.03 -5.61
CA TRP A 26 10.15 2.79 -5.13
C TRP A 26 10.56 1.89 -6.29
N SER A 27 11.59 1.09 -6.06
CA SER A 27 11.85 -0.08 -6.91
C SER A 27 10.77 -1.13 -6.67
N GLU A 28 10.31 -1.82 -7.72
CA GLU A 28 9.42 -2.99 -7.57
C GLU A 28 10.04 -4.10 -6.70
N TRP A 29 11.39 -4.12 -6.63
CA TRP A 29 12.19 -5.07 -5.86
C TRP A 29 12.49 -4.57 -4.43
N ALA A 30 12.05 -3.37 -4.04
CA ALA A 30 12.47 -2.73 -2.79
C ALA A 30 12.25 -3.61 -1.54
N VAL A 31 11.16 -4.38 -1.50
CA VAL A 31 10.90 -5.32 -0.39
C VAL A 31 11.89 -6.49 -0.40
N ASN A 32 12.18 -7.06 -1.57
CA ASN A 32 13.12 -8.18 -1.72
C ASN A 32 14.57 -7.76 -1.44
N GLU A 33 14.90 -6.49 -1.65
CA GLU A 33 16.21 -5.90 -1.34
C GLU A 33 16.38 -5.54 0.16
N GLY A 34 15.38 -5.87 0.99
CA GLY A 34 15.42 -5.65 2.44
C GLY A 34 14.68 -4.39 2.92
N GLY A 35 13.98 -3.68 2.02
CA GLY A 35 13.19 -2.50 2.36
C GLY A 35 11.83 -2.80 3.01
N GLY A 36 11.51 -4.06 3.30
CA GLY A 36 10.19 -4.49 3.79
C GLY A 36 9.70 -3.77 5.05
N ASP A 37 10.61 -3.40 5.95
CA ASP A 37 10.31 -2.73 7.23
C ASP A 37 10.25 -1.19 7.13
N ILE A 38 10.48 -0.62 5.94
CA ILE A 38 10.40 0.83 5.74
C ILE A 38 8.95 1.28 5.89
N GLU A 39 8.72 2.20 6.81
CA GLU A 39 7.40 2.81 7.01
C GLU A 39 7.10 3.83 5.92
N VAL A 40 5.90 3.73 5.34
CA VAL A 40 5.34 4.69 4.40
C VAL A 40 4.04 5.25 4.96
N SER A 41 3.86 6.55 4.78
CA SER A 41 2.63 7.26 5.16
C SER A 41 1.78 7.49 3.93
N LEU A 42 0.54 7.00 3.95
CA LEU A 42 -0.47 7.27 2.94
C LEU A 42 -1.58 8.15 3.52
N THR A 43 -2.11 9.05 2.70
CA THR A 43 -3.42 9.63 3.00
C THR A 43 -4.50 8.57 2.83
N GLU A 44 -5.67 8.82 3.40
CA GLU A 44 -6.83 7.95 3.21
C GLU A 44 -7.21 7.80 1.73
N GLU A 45 -7.17 8.90 0.97
CA GLU A 45 -7.41 8.90 -0.48
C GLU A 45 -6.40 8.05 -1.23
N GLU A 46 -5.11 8.13 -0.87
CA GLU A 46 -4.06 7.30 -1.46
C GLU A 46 -4.23 5.82 -1.09
N ALA A 47 -4.54 5.53 0.17
CA ALA A 47 -4.77 4.16 0.62
C ALA A 47 -5.96 3.52 -0.11
N ILE A 48 -7.02 4.29 -0.39
CA ILE A 48 -8.15 3.85 -1.23
C ILE A 48 -7.72 3.73 -2.69
N LYS A 49 -6.97 4.70 -3.23
CA LYS A 49 -6.47 4.72 -4.61
C LYS A 49 -5.65 3.46 -4.92
N TYR A 50 -4.77 3.04 -4.01
CA TYR A 50 -3.94 1.84 -4.19
C TYR A 50 -4.62 0.56 -3.70
N GLY A 51 -5.84 0.63 -3.15
CA GLY A 51 -6.56 -0.54 -2.62
C GLY A 51 -6.04 -1.07 -1.29
N VAL A 52 -5.08 -0.37 -0.66
CA VAL A 52 -4.55 -0.68 0.68
C VAL A 52 -5.64 -0.58 1.74
N LEU A 53 -6.56 0.37 1.59
CA LEU A 53 -7.76 0.52 2.40
C LEU A 53 -8.99 0.32 1.51
N ARG A 54 -9.94 -0.51 1.94
CA ARG A 54 -11.26 -0.54 1.30
C ARG A 54 -12.11 0.62 1.84
N PRO A 55 -12.81 1.39 0.98
CA PRO A 55 -13.77 2.37 1.49
C PRO A 55 -14.82 1.64 2.33
N PHE A 56 -15.14 2.20 3.50
CA PHE A 56 -16.16 1.65 4.39
C PHE A 56 -17.48 1.50 3.62
N GLY A 57 -17.81 0.26 3.26
CA GLY A 57 -18.92 -0.04 2.34
C GLY A 57 -19.05 -1.51 1.92
N ASN A 58 -18.10 -2.38 2.26
CA ASN A 58 -18.26 -3.84 2.16
C ASN A 58 -17.83 -4.49 3.47
N LEU A 59 -18.66 -4.33 4.50
CA LEU A 59 -18.80 -5.35 5.52
C LEU A 59 -19.62 -6.48 4.90
N ASP A 60 -19.06 -7.68 4.95
CA ASP A 60 -19.71 -8.98 4.76
C ASP A 60 -20.31 -9.29 3.39
N ARG A 61 -19.59 -10.08 2.60
CA ARG A 61 -20.21 -11.17 1.83
C ARG A 61 -19.30 -12.39 1.78
N GLY A 62 -19.69 -13.42 2.53
CA GLY A 62 -19.35 -14.84 2.27
C GLY A 62 -18.43 -15.45 3.31
#